data_AF-A0A2P4WYT9-F1
#
_entry.id   AF-A0A2P4WYT9-F1
#
_cell.length_a   1.000
_cell.length_b   1.000
_cell.length_c   1.000
_cell.angle_alpha   90.00
_cell.angle_beta   90.00
_cell.angle_gamma   90.00
#
_symmetry.space_group_name_H-M   'P 1'
#
loop_
_entity.id
_entity.type
_entity.pdbx_description
1 polymer ?
#
loop_
_entity_poly.entity_id
_entity_poly.type
_entity_poly.pdbx_seq_one_letter_code
_entity_poly.pdbx_strand_id
1 'polypeptide(L)'
;MGWALIVTFMTLVNYASLLNRFDFYCLLNDKSLSFDELALSIDPFAIHAKFSNPVQLLISLAATTTFNLFRGVTFYLLVFAFPTSGTNFIRRVVFLLPSIAVTALLCAVGGAALHTFYYVQKAEMLNSQTADMSTHTDLSVLLLVLSLWFIHCIYHFGAAAGRFSETRLERQRTSRDEISEDVLDLAERGEFGLQAQREALVTKVEQRQDQLGICRLSILRIYRHIIAHLVAAAVAIYIDVTLRRVVNELDGSSVALRALTFHLAVSITWLVGSAMSAMFAISLRQQSPELLAYILDV
;
A
#
# COMPACT_ATOMS: atom_id res chain seq x y z
N MET A 1 11.61 -0.50 4.55
CA MET A 1 10.43 -0.86 5.36
C MET A 1 9.27 -1.47 4.56
N GLY A 2 9.13 -1.24 3.25
CA GLY A 2 8.19 -2.04 2.42
C GLY A 2 8.37 -3.56 2.60
N TRP A 3 9.61 -4.00 2.78
CA TRP A 3 9.96 -5.39 3.12
C TRP A 3 9.35 -5.90 4.44
N ALA A 4 9.23 -5.08 5.48
CA ALA A 4 8.64 -5.53 6.75
C ALA A 4 7.14 -5.79 6.61
N LEU A 5 6.44 -4.94 5.84
CA LEU A 5 5.04 -5.14 5.51
C LEU A 5 4.84 -6.41 4.67
N ILE A 6 5.67 -6.60 3.63
CA ILE A 6 5.67 -7.83 2.82
C ILE A 6 5.89 -9.07 3.69
N VAL A 7 6.93 -9.06 4.53
CA VAL A 7 7.24 -10.19 5.44
C VAL A 7 6.06 -10.46 6.39
N THR A 8 5.42 -9.43 6.94
CA THR A 8 4.29 -9.61 7.87
C THR A 8 3.07 -10.21 7.15
N PHE A 9 2.74 -9.76 5.94
CA PHE A 9 1.68 -10.38 5.15
C PHE A 9 2.02 -11.81 4.74
N MET A 10 3.27 -12.11 4.37
CA MET A 10 3.70 -13.47 4.07
C MET A 10 3.63 -14.39 5.30
N THR A 11 3.93 -13.87 6.49
CA THR A 11 3.72 -14.60 7.74
C THR A 11 2.24 -14.90 7.97
N LEU A 12 1.33 -13.95 7.70
CA LEU A 12 -0.12 -14.18 7.78
C LEU A 12 -0.59 -15.22 6.75
N VAL A 13 -0.02 -15.24 5.54
CA VAL A 13 -0.29 -16.28 4.52
C VAL A 13 0.12 -17.66 5.02
N ASN A 14 1.30 -17.76 5.66
CA ASN A 14 1.75 -19.02 6.26
C ASN A 14 0.80 -19.48 7.36
N TYR A 15 0.33 -18.56 8.21
CA TYR A 15 -0.67 -18.89 9.24
C TYR A 15 -2.01 -19.33 8.64
N ALA A 16 -2.50 -18.65 7.59
CA ALA A 16 -3.71 -19.03 6.88
C ALA A 16 -3.59 -20.45 6.27
N SER A 17 -2.46 -20.75 5.64
CA SER A 17 -2.16 -22.06 5.06
C SER A 17 -2.10 -23.17 6.12
N LEU A 18 -1.48 -22.90 7.27
CA LEU A 18 -1.45 -23.83 8.41
C LEU A 18 -2.84 -24.07 9.01
N LEU A 19 -3.65 -23.01 9.16
CA LEU A 19 -5.03 -23.13 9.63
C LEU A 19 -5.87 -24.00 8.68
N ASN A 20 -5.73 -23.81 7.37
CA ASN A 20 -6.41 -24.63 6.36
C ASN A 20 -6.04 -26.12 6.46
N ARG A 21 -4.75 -26.41 6.72
CA ARG A 21 -4.29 -27.80 6.95
C ARG A 21 -4.84 -28.39 8.24
N PHE A 22 -4.88 -27.62 9.33
CA PHE A 22 -5.49 -28.09 10.56
C PHE A 22 -6.99 -28.37 10.40
N ASP A 23 -7.69 -27.56 9.61
CA ASP A 23 -9.10 -27.77 9.30
C ASP A 23 -9.31 -29.02 8.44
N PHE A 24 -8.45 -29.22 7.44
CA PHE A 24 -8.44 -30.42 6.61
C PHE A 24 -8.27 -31.71 7.45
N TYR A 25 -7.43 -31.68 8.48
CA TYR A 25 -7.26 -32.81 9.42
C TYR A 25 -8.27 -32.82 10.57
N CYS A 26 -9.34 -32.03 10.50
CA CYS A 26 -10.39 -31.92 11.52
C CYS A 26 -9.88 -31.54 12.93
N LEU A 27 -8.78 -30.80 13.01
CA LEU A 27 -8.21 -30.28 14.25
C LEU A 27 -8.79 -28.92 14.65
N LEU A 28 -9.59 -28.29 13.77
CA LEU A 28 -10.33 -27.06 14.00
C LEU A 28 -11.82 -27.37 14.22
N ASN A 29 -12.38 -26.85 15.33
CA ASN A 29 -13.81 -26.99 15.64
C ASN A 29 -14.67 -25.84 15.06
N ASP A 30 -14.05 -24.71 14.66
CA ASP A 30 -14.75 -23.52 14.18
C ASP A 30 -14.86 -23.48 12.65
N LYS A 31 -16.07 -23.27 12.14
CA LYS A 31 -16.39 -23.49 10.72
C LYS A 31 -15.98 -22.36 9.77
N SER A 32 -15.56 -21.19 10.23
CA SER A 32 -15.01 -20.15 9.35
C SER A 32 -14.31 -19.08 10.16
N LEU A 33 -12.99 -18.92 9.96
CA LEU A 33 -12.22 -17.88 10.63
C LEU A 33 -12.22 -16.59 9.81
N SER A 34 -12.48 -15.47 10.47
CA SER A 34 -12.32 -14.13 9.92
C SER A 34 -11.13 -13.44 10.59
N PHE A 35 -10.05 -13.18 9.85
CA PHE A 35 -8.85 -12.51 10.39
C PHE A 35 -9.14 -11.12 10.96
N ASP A 36 -10.08 -10.38 10.38
CA ASP A 36 -10.49 -9.06 10.88
C ASP A 36 -11.19 -9.16 12.24
N GLU A 37 -12.11 -10.12 12.38
CA GLU A 37 -12.84 -10.35 13.64
C GLU A 37 -11.92 -10.88 14.73
N LEU A 38 -11.00 -11.76 14.35
CA LEU A 38 -9.95 -12.27 15.23
C LEU A 38 -9.04 -11.14 15.72
N ALA A 39 -8.64 -10.20 14.85
CA ALA A 39 -7.79 -9.09 15.24
C ALA A 39 -8.47 -8.17 16.28
N LEU A 40 -9.80 -8.05 16.23
CA LEU A 40 -10.59 -7.23 17.15
C LEU A 40 -10.91 -7.93 18.48
N SER A 41 -10.79 -9.26 18.55
CA SER A 41 -11.12 -10.04 19.75
C SER A 41 -9.97 -10.20 20.75
N ILE A 42 -8.76 -9.74 20.40
CA ILE A 42 -7.59 -9.83 21.29
C ILE A 42 -7.53 -8.67 22.26
N ASP A 43 -7.13 -8.97 23.50
CA ASP A 43 -6.64 -7.97 24.44
C ASP A 43 -5.24 -7.46 24.03
N PRO A 44 -5.11 -6.21 23.57
CA PRO A 44 -3.85 -5.66 23.08
C PRO A 44 -2.79 -5.45 24.17
N PHE A 45 -3.15 -5.64 25.45
CA PHE A 45 -2.27 -5.47 26.61
C PHE A 45 -1.95 -6.76 27.35
N ALA A 46 -2.40 -7.92 26.84
CA ALA A 46 -2.09 -9.21 27.46
C ALA A 46 -0.61 -9.58 27.25
N ILE A 47 0.18 -9.54 28.33
CA ILE A 47 1.63 -9.85 28.32
C ILE A 47 1.91 -11.36 28.48
N HIS A 48 0.97 -12.10 29.09
CA HIS A 48 1.12 -13.53 29.38
C HIS A 48 -0.11 -14.31 28.93
N ALA A 49 -0.09 -14.82 27.70
CA ALA A 49 -1.10 -15.73 27.20
C ALA A 49 -0.66 -17.18 27.41
N LYS A 50 -1.55 -18.01 27.96
CA LYS A 50 -1.40 -19.48 28.02
C LYS A 50 -2.36 -20.09 27.01
N PHE A 51 -1.86 -21.03 26.21
CA PHE A 51 -2.64 -21.70 25.17
C PHE A 51 -2.77 -23.18 25.51
N SER A 52 -3.98 -23.71 25.34
CA SER A 52 -4.27 -25.12 25.64
C SER A 52 -3.77 -26.07 24.56
N ASN A 53 -3.68 -25.61 23.31
CA ASN A 53 -3.27 -26.42 22.17
C ASN A 53 -2.61 -25.55 21.06
N PRO A 54 -1.92 -26.17 20.08
CA PRO A 54 -1.25 -25.46 18.98
C PRO A 54 -2.19 -24.67 18.07
N VAL A 55 -3.46 -25.10 17.92
CA VAL A 55 -4.46 -24.40 17.11
C VAL A 55 -4.83 -23.07 17.75
N GLN A 56 -5.07 -23.05 19.07
CA GLN A 56 -5.36 -21.84 19.83
C GLN A 56 -4.18 -20.88 19.82
N LEU A 57 -2.95 -21.40 19.91
CA LEU A 57 -1.73 -20.61 19.75
C LEU A 57 -1.68 -19.96 18.35
N LEU A 58 -1.94 -20.72 17.28
CA LEU A 58 -1.88 -20.20 15.92
C LEU A 58 -2.95 -19.13 15.65
N ILE A 59 -4.19 -19.35 16.13
CA ILE A 59 -5.27 -18.36 16.04
C ILE A 59 -4.86 -17.07 16.75
N SER A 60 -4.34 -17.18 17.97
CA SER A 60 -3.86 -16.02 18.73
C SER A 60 -2.70 -15.31 18.02
N LEU A 61 -1.73 -16.05 17.48
CA LEU A 61 -0.59 -15.48 16.74
C LEU A 61 -1.05 -14.75 15.49
N ALA A 62 -1.96 -15.32 14.71
CA ALA A 62 -2.52 -14.69 13.52
C ALA A 62 -3.23 -13.39 13.89
N ALA A 63 -4.09 -13.44 14.89
CA ALA A 63 -4.84 -12.32 15.37
C ALA A 63 -3.90 -11.19 15.90
N THR A 64 -2.88 -11.54 16.70
CA THR A 64 -1.94 -10.56 17.28
C THR A 64 -1.06 -9.96 16.20
N THR A 65 -0.68 -10.76 15.20
CA THR A 65 0.09 -10.29 14.05
C THR A 65 -0.72 -9.31 13.21
N THR A 66 -2.00 -9.59 12.93
CA THR A 66 -2.89 -8.67 12.20
C THR A 66 -3.08 -7.35 12.95
N PHE A 67 -3.34 -7.41 14.27
CA PHE A 67 -3.51 -6.21 15.09
C PHE A 67 -2.22 -5.37 15.16
N ASN A 68 -1.07 -6.01 15.37
CA ASN A 68 0.22 -5.33 15.40
C ASN A 68 0.64 -4.80 14.02
N LEU A 69 0.23 -5.45 12.94
CA LEU A 69 0.41 -4.94 11.58
C LEU A 69 -0.34 -3.62 11.40
N PHE A 70 -1.62 -3.56 11.79
CA PHE A 70 -2.41 -2.32 11.73
C PHE A 70 -1.77 -1.19 12.55
N ARG A 71 -1.38 -1.47 13.80
CA ARG A 71 -0.69 -0.49 14.65
C ARG A 71 0.64 -0.04 14.04
N GLY A 72 1.47 -1.00 13.65
CA GLY A 72 2.80 -0.74 13.08
C GLY A 72 2.74 0.11 11.82
N VAL A 73 1.83 -0.20 10.90
CA VAL A 73 1.62 0.59 9.67
C VAL A 73 1.11 1.99 9.99
N THR A 74 0.18 2.13 10.95
CA THR A 74 -0.32 3.44 11.39
C THR A 74 0.80 4.31 11.95
N PHE A 75 1.60 3.77 12.88
CA PHE A 75 2.75 4.47 13.42
C PHE A 75 3.78 4.80 12.35
N TYR A 76 4.03 3.88 11.43
CA TYR A 76 4.97 4.10 10.33
C TYR A 76 4.53 5.23 9.41
N LEU A 77 3.26 5.26 9.00
CA LEU A 77 2.71 6.36 8.20
C LEU A 77 2.80 7.70 8.95
N LEU A 78 2.41 7.72 10.23
CA LEU A 78 2.48 8.92 11.07
C LEU A 78 3.91 9.47 11.16
N VAL A 79 4.91 8.59 11.29
CA VAL A 79 6.31 9.02 11.51
C VAL A 79 7.02 9.35 10.21
N PHE A 80 6.84 8.54 9.16
CA PHE A 80 7.67 8.59 7.95
C PHE A 80 6.94 9.08 6.71
N ALA A 81 5.63 8.88 6.61
CA ALA A 81 4.86 9.42 5.51
C ALA A 81 4.43 10.86 5.76
N PHE A 82 4.11 11.21 7.02
CA PHE A 82 3.74 12.56 7.45
C PHE A 82 4.67 13.07 8.55
N PRO A 83 5.96 13.31 8.25
CA PRO A 83 6.87 13.76 9.28
C PRO A 83 6.43 15.14 9.77
N THR A 84 6.47 15.31 11.08
CA THR A 84 6.19 16.58 11.73
C THR A 84 7.42 16.97 12.51
N SER A 85 8.00 18.14 12.18
CA SER A 85 9.01 18.82 13.01
C SER A 85 8.68 18.67 14.50
N GLY A 86 9.67 18.25 15.30
CA GLY A 86 9.50 17.70 16.65
C GLY A 86 8.68 18.50 17.66
N THR A 87 8.38 19.78 17.39
CA THR A 87 7.75 20.71 18.33
C THR A 87 6.22 20.84 18.21
N ASN A 88 5.56 20.29 17.18
CA ASN A 88 4.13 20.55 16.94
C ASN A 88 3.22 19.33 17.19
N PHE A 89 2.78 19.16 18.45
CA PHE A 89 1.84 18.10 18.86
C PHE A 89 0.50 18.15 18.10
N ILE A 90 -0.11 19.33 17.95
CA ILE A 90 -1.39 19.50 17.24
C ILE A 90 -1.29 18.99 15.80
N ARG A 91 -0.14 19.21 15.14
CA ARG A 91 0.08 18.75 13.76
C ARG A 91 0.12 17.22 13.67
N ARG A 92 0.70 16.53 14.67
CA ARG A 92 0.65 15.07 14.75
C ARG A 92 -0.77 14.56 14.89
N VAL A 93 -1.60 15.24 15.68
CA VAL A 93 -3.03 14.89 15.83
C VAL A 93 -3.79 15.05 14.52
N VAL A 94 -3.54 16.14 13.77
CA VAL A 94 -4.17 16.36 12.46
C VAL A 94 -3.76 15.29 11.45
N PHE A 95 -2.49 14.88 11.42
CA PHE A 95 -2.01 13.82 10.51
C PHE A 95 -2.34 12.40 10.98
N LEU A 96 -2.81 12.22 12.22
CA LEU A 96 -3.23 10.93 12.73
C LEU A 96 -4.42 10.37 11.95
N LEU A 97 -5.44 11.19 11.69
CA LEU A 97 -6.67 10.75 11.01
C LEU A 97 -6.41 10.30 9.56
N PRO A 98 -5.67 11.07 8.72
CA PRO A 98 -5.22 10.60 7.41
C PRO A 98 -4.35 9.34 7.49
N SER A 99 -3.46 9.24 8.47
CA SER A 99 -2.60 8.06 8.64
C SER A 99 -3.41 6.81 8.98
N ILE A 100 -4.42 6.93 9.85
CA ILE A 100 -5.35 5.84 10.17
C ILE A 100 -6.16 5.46 8.93
N ALA A 101 -6.70 6.44 8.20
CA ALA A 101 -7.50 6.17 7.00
C ALA A 101 -6.69 5.45 5.90
N VAL A 102 -5.46 5.90 5.63
CA VAL A 102 -4.57 5.23 4.68
C VAL A 102 -4.20 3.85 5.21
N THR A 103 -3.89 3.69 6.50
CA THR A 103 -3.59 2.36 7.08
C THR A 103 -4.76 1.41 6.93
N ALA A 104 -5.97 1.86 7.24
CA ALA A 104 -7.18 1.07 7.09
C ALA A 104 -7.36 0.60 5.65
N LEU A 105 -7.12 1.47 4.66
CA LEU A 105 -7.13 1.09 3.25
C LEU A 105 -6.05 0.05 2.92
N LEU A 106 -4.80 0.27 3.36
CA LEU A 106 -3.70 -0.66 3.10
C LEU A 106 -3.95 -2.05 3.72
N CYS A 107 -4.40 -2.08 4.97
CA CYS A 107 -4.75 -3.30 5.68
C CYS A 107 -5.98 -3.97 5.07
N ALA A 108 -7.00 -3.23 4.64
CA ALA A 108 -8.18 -3.79 3.99
C ALA A 108 -7.85 -4.43 2.63
N VAL A 109 -6.97 -3.82 1.84
CA VAL A 109 -6.52 -4.38 0.54
C VAL A 109 -5.77 -5.70 0.76
N GLY A 110 -4.80 -5.71 1.67
CA GLY A 110 -4.03 -6.92 1.97
C GLY A 110 -4.86 -8.00 2.69
N GLY A 111 -5.74 -7.58 3.59
CA GLY A 111 -6.69 -8.45 4.30
C GLY A 111 -7.66 -9.12 3.33
N ALA A 112 -8.23 -8.36 2.38
CA ALA A 112 -9.12 -8.92 1.36
C ALA A 112 -8.42 -10.01 0.52
N ALA A 113 -7.17 -9.79 0.11
CA ALA A 113 -6.39 -10.79 -0.60
C ALA A 113 -6.07 -12.01 0.27
N LEU A 114 -5.71 -11.80 1.54
CA LEU A 114 -5.45 -12.89 2.50
C LEU A 114 -6.70 -13.73 2.75
N HIS A 115 -7.86 -13.09 2.95
CA HIS A 115 -9.15 -13.78 3.08
C HIS A 115 -9.47 -14.59 1.84
N THR A 116 -9.27 -14.03 0.66
CA THR A 116 -9.48 -14.74 -0.62
C THR A 116 -8.60 -15.97 -0.71
N PHE A 117 -7.30 -15.85 -0.42
CA PHE A 117 -6.36 -16.97 -0.36
C PHE A 117 -6.83 -18.05 0.64
N TYR A 118 -7.15 -17.65 1.87
CA TYR A 118 -7.61 -18.56 2.93
C TYR A 118 -8.82 -19.38 2.46
N TYR A 119 -9.84 -18.72 1.91
CA TYR A 119 -11.08 -19.39 1.51
C TYR A 119 -10.93 -20.25 0.25
N VAL A 120 -10.20 -19.77 -0.76
CA VAL A 120 -9.97 -20.54 -2.00
C VAL A 120 -9.19 -21.81 -1.68
N GLN A 121 -8.06 -21.68 -0.96
CA GLN A 121 -7.26 -22.84 -0.58
C GLN A 121 -8.06 -23.83 0.29
N LYS A 122 -8.83 -23.34 1.27
CA LYS A 122 -9.68 -24.19 2.12
C LYS A 122 -10.70 -24.97 1.29
N ALA A 123 -11.45 -24.27 0.42
CA ALA A 123 -12.51 -24.88 -0.36
C ALA A 123 -11.96 -25.95 -1.31
N GLU A 124 -10.81 -25.69 -1.93
CA GLU A 124 -10.16 -26.66 -2.81
C GLU A 124 -9.60 -27.87 -2.06
N MET A 125 -8.93 -27.68 -0.92
CA MET A 125 -8.41 -28.79 -0.13
C MET A 125 -9.53 -29.71 0.34
N LEU A 126 -10.64 -29.14 0.83
CA LEU A 126 -11.78 -29.92 1.31
C LEU A 126 -12.53 -30.64 0.18
N ASN A 127 -12.65 -30.03 -1.00
CA ASN A 127 -13.36 -30.61 -2.13
C ASN A 127 -12.53 -31.70 -2.85
N SER A 128 -11.24 -31.43 -3.08
CA SER A 128 -10.33 -32.37 -3.77
C SER A 128 -9.80 -33.49 -2.87
N GLN A 129 -9.95 -33.35 -1.54
CA GLN A 129 -9.34 -34.24 -0.55
C GLN A 129 -7.81 -34.38 -0.68
N THR A 130 -7.14 -33.38 -1.28
CA THR A 130 -5.69 -33.35 -1.46
C THR A 130 -5.10 -32.05 -0.91
N ALA A 131 -3.84 -32.10 -0.49
CA ALA A 131 -3.10 -30.93 0.01
C ALA A 131 -2.24 -30.26 -1.08
N ASP A 132 -2.54 -30.54 -2.35
CA ASP A 132 -1.78 -30.08 -3.49
C ASP A 132 -2.11 -28.61 -3.84
N MET A 133 -1.17 -27.94 -4.49
CA MET A 133 -1.39 -26.58 -5.00
C MET A 133 -2.15 -26.67 -6.31
N SER A 134 -3.24 -25.91 -6.41
CA SER A 134 -4.04 -25.80 -7.62
C SER A 134 -3.76 -24.48 -8.35
N THR A 135 -4.19 -24.41 -9.60
CA THR A 135 -4.20 -23.17 -10.39
C THR A 135 -4.97 -22.03 -9.70
N HIS A 136 -6.09 -22.32 -9.02
CA HIS A 136 -6.85 -21.27 -8.32
C HIS A 136 -6.14 -20.81 -7.05
N THR A 137 -5.46 -21.73 -6.36
CA THR A 137 -4.59 -21.37 -5.25
C THR A 137 -3.44 -20.47 -5.72
N ASP A 138 -2.79 -20.79 -6.84
CA ASP A 138 -1.74 -19.97 -7.44
C ASP A 138 -2.24 -18.58 -7.84
N LEU A 139 -3.44 -18.49 -8.44
CA LEU A 139 -4.07 -17.22 -8.77
C LEU A 139 -4.35 -16.37 -7.51
N SER A 140 -4.77 -16.99 -6.42
CA SER A 140 -5.00 -16.28 -5.15
C SER A 140 -3.70 -15.76 -4.50
N VAL A 141 -2.59 -16.50 -4.64
CA VAL A 141 -1.26 -16.03 -4.24
C VAL A 141 -0.80 -14.87 -5.12
N LEU A 142 -1.02 -14.97 -6.44
CA LEU A 142 -0.70 -13.89 -7.37
C LEU A 142 -1.52 -12.62 -7.06
N LEU A 143 -2.79 -12.77 -6.67
CA LEU A 143 -3.62 -11.66 -6.20
C LEU A 143 -2.97 -10.96 -5.00
N LEU A 144 -2.48 -11.73 -4.02
CA LEU A 144 -1.80 -11.18 -2.84
C LEU A 144 -0.51 -10.44 -3.20
N VAL A 145 0.28 -10.95 -4.15
CA VAL A 145 1.47 -10.25 -4.66
C VAL A 145 1.10 -8.91 -5.31
N LEU A 146 0.02 -8.89 -6.11
CA LEU A 146 -0.49 -7.65 -6.72
C LEU A 146 -1.03 -6.67 -5.67
N SER A 147 -1.72 -7.16 -4.64
CA SER A 147 -2.20 -6.35 -3.51
C SER A 147 -1.04 -5.71 -2.75
N LEU A 148 0.04 -6.47 -2.48
CA LEU A 148 1.26 -5.94 -1.85
C LEU A 148 1.92 -4.87 -2.71
N TRP A 149 1.90 -5.04 -4.03
CA TRP A 149 2.40 -4.04 -4.96
C TRP A 149 1.52 -2.77 -4.97
N PHE A 150 0.19 -2.89 -4.94
CA PHE A 150 -0.70 -1.74 -4.77
C PHE A 150 -0.48 -1.03 -3.43
N ILE A 151 -0.34 -1.78 -2.34
CA ILE A 151 -0.03 -1.24 -1.01
C ILE A 151 1.29 -0.44 -1.05
N HIS A 152 2.31 -1.00 -1.70
CA HIS A 152 3.59 -0.33 -1.89
C HIS A 152 3.42 1.00 -2.66
N CYS A 153 2.67 0.99 -3.76
CA CYS A 153 2.41 2.20 -4.55
C CYS A 153 1.64 3.27 -3.76
N ILE A 154 0.56 2.89 -3.07
CA ILE A 154 -0.24 3.80 -2.23
C ILE A 154 0.62 4.40 -1.11
N TYR A 155 1.44 3.58 -0.45
CA TYR A 155 2.36 4.06 0.58
C TYR A 155 3.34 5.10 0.01
N HIS A 156 3.99 4.80 -1.12
CA HIS A 156 4.96 5.72 -1.73
C HIS A 156 4.32 7.03 -2.16
N PHE A 157 3.07 6.99 -2.64
CA PHE A 157 2.28 8.16 -2.96
C PHE A 157 1.97 9.00 -1.71
N GLY A 158 1.45 8.36 -0.66
CA GLY A 158 1.12 9.04 0.60
C GLY A 158 2.37 9.67 1.25
N ALA A 159 3.48 8.93 1.28
CA ALA A 159 4.73 9.41 1.83
C ALA A 159 5.35 10.56 1.00
N ALA A 160 5.18 10.54 -0.32
CA ALA A 160 5.57 11.66 -1.17
C ALA A 160 4.76 12.92 -0.86
N ALA A 161 3.44 12.77 -0.72
CA ALA A 161 2.53 13.88 -0.42
C ALA A 161 2.84 14.50 0.96
N GLY A 162 3.08 13.68 1.98
CA GLY A 162 3.40 14.19 3.31
C GLY A 162 4.79 14.82 3.39
N ARG A 163 5.82 14.26 2.72
CA ARG A 163 7.13 14.94 2.60
C ARG A 163 7.03 16.30 1.92
N PHE A 164 6.32 16.39 0.80
CA PHE A 164 6.10 17.67 0.12
C PHE A 164 5.42 18.69 1.03
N SER A 165 4.37 18.27 1.75
CA SER A 165 3.66 19.14 2.70
C SER A 165 4.58 19.68 3.78
N GLU A 166 5.49 18.85 4.30
CA GLU A 166 6.47 19.29 5.29
C GLU A 166 7.52 20.24 4.72
N THR A 167 8.13 19.90 3.59
CA THR A 167 9.14 20.76 2.93
C THR A 167 8.57 22.15 2.63
N ARG A 168 7.33 22.22 2.12
CA ARG A 168 6.65 23.49 1.85
C ARG A 168 6.43 24.32 3.13
N LEU A 169 6.03 23.68 4.22
CA LEU A 169 5.80 24.36 5.49
C LEU A 169 7.10 24.81 6.16
N GLU A 170 8.18 24.04 6.01
CA GLU A 170 9.51 24.43 6.49
C GLU A 170 10.05 25.65 5.77
N ARG A 171 9.85 25.74 4.45
CA ARG A 171 10.21 26.94 3.65
C ARG A 171 9.47 28.18 4.12
N GLN A 172 8.14 28.07 4.28
CA GLN A 172 7.33 29.17 4.81
C GLN A 172 7.81 29.64 6.18
N ARG A 173 8.29 28.72 7.04
CA ARG A 173 8.77 29.05 8.39
C ARG A 173 10.17 29.67 8.40
N THR A 174 11.03 29.26 7.48
CA THR A 174 12.44 29.71 7.43
C THR A 174 12.63 30.98 6.60
N SER A 175 11.55 31.55 6.02
CA SER A 175 11.61 32.69 5.10
C SER A 175 12.63 32.51 3.97
N ARG A 176 12.95 31.24 3.65
CA ARG A 176 13.83 30.85 2.57
C ARG A 176 13.01 30.80 1.28
N ASP A 177 12.37 31.92 0.98
CA ASP A 177 11.52 32.09 -0.19
C ASP A 177 12.34 32.14 -1.48
N GLU A 178 11.64 32.09 -2.62
CA GLU A 178 12.16 32.03 -3.99
C GLU A 178 13.47 32.82 -4.17
N ILE A 179 14.57 32.09 -4.34
CA ILE A 179 15.80 32.66 -4.90
C ILE A 179 15.47 33.14 -6.32
N SER A 180 15.82 34.39 -6.63
CA SER A 180 15.63 34.98 -7.96
C SER A 180 16.16 34.07 -9.07
N GLU A 181 15.38 33.89 -10.14
CA GLU A 181 15.77 33.09 -11.31
C GLU A 181 17.10 33.56 -11.90
N ASP A 182 17.40 34.86 -11.84
CA ASP A 182 18.67 35.42 -12.32
C ASP A 182 19.89 34.85 -11.57
N VAL A 183 19.77 34.71 -10.24
CA VAL A 183 20.86 34.19 -9.38
C VAL A 183 21.06 32.69 -9.60
N LEU A 184 19.96 31.95 -9.84
CA LEU A 184 20.02 30.53 -10.17
C LEU A 184 20.67 30.31 -11.55
N ASP A 185 20.37 31.16 -12.53
CA ASP A 185 20.96 31.08 -13.87
C ASP A 185 22.45 31.45 -13.88
N LEU A 186 22.87 32.44 -13.07
CA LEU A 186 24.28 32.77 -12.85
C LEU A 186 25.05 31.60 -12.21
N ALA A 187 24.43 30.91 -11.24
CA ALA A 187 25.01 29.72 -10.62
C ALA A 187 25.04 28.50 -11.54
N GLU A 188 24.04 28.30 -12.39
CA GLU A 188 23.97 27.22 -13.39
C GLU A 188 25.07 27.36 -14.46
N ARG A 189 25.43 28.60 -14.81
CA ARG A 189 26.56 28.93 -15.72
C ARG A 189 27.94 28.70 -15.08
N GLY A 190 27.99 28.33 -13.81
CA GLY A 190 29.23 27.97 -13.12
C GLY A 190 29.99 29.14 -12.50
N GLU A 191 29.39 30.33 -12.41
CA GLU A 191 30.06 31.54 -11.89
C GLU A 191 30.44 31.43 -10.40
N PHE A 192 29.76 30.56 -9.65
CA PHE A 192 30.00 30.29 -8.22
C PHE A 192 30.68 28.94 -7.95
N GLY A 193 31.12 28.24 -9.01
CA GLY A 193 31.79 26.93 -8.91
C GLY A 193 30.85 25.72 -8.94
N LEU A 194 31.43 24.52 -9.04
CA LEU A 194 30.72 23.26 -9.31
C LEU A 194 29.73 22.85 -8.20
N GLN A 195 30.01 23.18 -6.95
CA GLN A 195 29.10 22.88 -5.85
C GLN A 195 27.85 23.77 -5.89
N ALA A 196 28.04 25.07 -6.12
CA ALA A 196 26.94 26.01 -6.29
C ALA A 196 26.08 25.69 -7.52
N GLN A 197 26.70 25.20 -8.60
CA GLN A 197 25.98 24.73 -9.79
C GLN A 197 25.03 23.56 -9.48
N ARG A 198 25.48 22.59 -8.67
CA ARG A 198 24.63 21.46 -8.23
C ARG A 198 23.52 21.92 -7.30
N GLU A 199 23.83 22.81 -6.35
CA GLU A 199 22.85 23.34 -5.41
C GLU A 199 21.80 24.23 -6.10
N ALA A 200 22.19 24.99 -7.12
CA ALA A 200 21.28 25.78 -7.95
C ALA A 200 20.33 24.89 -8.75
N LEU A 201 20.83 23.82 -9.37
CA LEU A 201 20.00 22.88 -10.11
C LEU A 201 18.97 22.18 -9.20
N VAL A 202 19.41 21.74 -8.02
CA VAL A 202 18.51 21.17 -6.99
C VAL A 202 17.45 22.20 -6.57
N THR A 203 17.86 23.44 -6.30
CA THR A 203 16.94 24.51 -5.86
C THR A 203 15.92 24.88 -6.94
N LYS A 204 16.35 24.92 -8.20
CA LYS A 204 15.48 25.20 -9.36
C LYS A 204 14.44 24.09 -9.55
N VAL A 205 14.86 22.82 -9.48
CA VAL A 205 13.95 21.66 -9.50
C VAL A 205 12.96 21.74 -8.36
N GLU A 206 13.43 22.04 -7.16
CA GLU A 206 12.63 22.20 -5.95
C GLU A 206 11.59 23.32 -6.03
N GLN A 207 11.91 24.47 -6.62
CA GLN A 207 10.97 25.56 -6.87
C GLN A 207 9.91 25.17 -7.91
N ARG A 208 10.32 24.51 -8.99
CA ARG A 208 9.39 24.03 -10.03
C ARG A 208 8.46 22.94 -9.50
N GLN A 209 8.95 22.07 -8.61
CA GLN A 209 8.13 21.10 -7.90
C GLN A 209 7.07 21.79 -7.01
N ASP A 210 7.44 22.85 -6.30
CA ASP A 210 6.50 23.64 -5.50
C ASP A 210 5.44 24.33 -6.36
N GLN A 211 5.82 24.91 -7.50
CA GLN A 211 4.90 25.54 -8.46
C GLN A 211 3.88 24.54 -9.06
N LEU A 212 4.31 23.30 -9.32
CA LEU A 212 3.43 22.23 -9.81
C LEU A 212 2.44 21.72 -8.75
N GLY A 213 2.89 21.68 -7.50
CA GLY A 213 2.14 21.09 -6.39
C GLY A 213 2.09 19.56 -6.40
N ILE A 214 1.62 19.00 -5.28
CA ILE A 214 1.61 17.55 -5.00
C ILE A 214 0.89 16.76 -6.09
N CYS A 215 -0.30 17.20 -6.50
CA CYS A 215 -1.16 16.43 -7.38
C CYS A 215 -0.52 16.21 -8.76
N ARG A 216 0.08 17.25 -9.36
CA ARG A 216 0.72 17.15 -10.67
C ARG A 216 1.99 16.30 -10.61
N LEU A 217 2.80 16.44 -9.56
CA LEU A 217 3.99 15.61 -9.36
C LEU A 217 3.65 14.14 -9.17
N SER A 218 2.61 13.87 -8.40
CA SER A 218 2.08 12.52 -8.19
C SER A 218 1.61 11.88 -9.50
N ILE A 219 0.91 12.63 -10.35
CA ILE A 219 0.48 12.18 -11.68
C ILE A 219 1.69 11.82 -12.56
N LEU A 220 2.72 12.65 -12.57
CA LEU A 220 3.94 12.40 -13.36
C LEU A 220 4.69 11.14 -12.90
N ARG A 221 4.72 10.87 -11.59
CA ARG A 221 5.32 9.64 -11.04
C ARG A 221 4.57 8.37 -11.45
N ILE A 222 3.23 8.41 -11.44
CA ILE A 222 2.39 7.31 -11.92
C ILE A 222 2.61 7.11 -13.43
N TYR A 223 2.69 8.22 -14.19
CA TYR A 223 2.90 8.18 -15.63
C TYR A 223 4.19 7.46 -16.03
N ARG A 224 5.29 7.64 -15.27
CA ARG A 224 6.57 6.98 -15.54
C ARG A 224 6.46 5.45 -15.64
N HIS A 225 5.58 4.86 -14.83
CA HIS A 225 5.36 3.41 -14.76
C HIS A 225 3.94 3.01 -15.19
N ILE A 226 3.32 3.81 -16.07
CA ILE A 226 1.89 3.67 -16.39
C ILE A 226 1.53 2.28 -16.94
N ILE A 227 2.37 1.71 -17.80
CA ILE A 227 2.13 0.39 -18.39
C ILE A 227 2.07 -0.67 -17.29
N ALA A 228 2.98 -0.61 -16.31
CA ALA A 228 2.97 -1.54 -15.18
C ALA A 228 1.69 -1.40 -14.34
N HIS A 229 1.22 -0.17 -14.07
CA HIS A 229 -0.05 0.07 -13.37
C HIS A 229 -1.28 -0.45 -14.12
N LEU A 230 -1.34 -0.26 -15.45
CA LEU A 230 -2.44 -0.76 -16.26
C LEU A 230 -2.45 -2.29 -16.33
N VAL A 231 -1.29 -2.91 -16.58
CA VAL A 231 -1.16 -4.37 -16.66
C VAL A 231 -1.47 -5.01 -15.30
N ALA A 232 -0.90 -4.51 -14.20
CA ALA A 232 -1.15 -5.06 -12.87
C ALA A 232 -2.64 -4.98 -12.49
N ALA A 233 -3.30 -3.86 -12.79
CA ALA A 233 -4.73 -3.71 -12.53
C ALA A 233 -5.60 -4.62 -13.42
N ALA A 234 -5.27 -4.77 -14.71
CA ALA A 234 -5.98 -5.68 -15.59
C ALA A 234 -5.84 -7.15 -15.15
N VAL A 235 -4.63 -7.57 -14.76
CA VAL A 235 -4.37 -8.92 -14.23
C VAL A 235 -5.13 -9.13 -12.92
N ALA A 236 -5.11 -8.16 -12.00
CA ALA A 236 -5.86 -8.24 -10.75
C ALA A 236 -7.37 -8.41 -10.99
N ILE A 237 -7.96 -7.62 -11.90
CA ILE A 237 -9.38 -7.72 -12.27
C ILE A 237 -9.70 -9.09 -12.86
N TYR A 238 -8.84 -9.62 -13.75
CA TYR A 238 -9.00 -10.95 -14.32
C TYR A 238 -9.01 -12.04 -13.23
N ILE A 239 -8.08 -11.97 -12.29
CA ILE A 239 -7.99 -12.90 -11.17
C ILE A 239 -9.23 -12.78 -10.28
N ASP A 240 -9.63 -11.56 -9.90
CA ASP A 240 -10.81 -11.32 -9.06
C ASP A 240 -12.08 -11.91 -9.69
N VAL A 241 -12.29 -11.72 -10.99
CA VAL A 241 -13.45 -12.28 -11.72
C VAL A 241 -13.39 -13.80 -11.77
N THR A 242 -12.20 -14.37 -11.99
CA THR A 242 -12.00 -15.83 -12.06
C THR A 242 -12.26 -16.48 -10.70
N LEU A 243 -11.62 -15.97 -9.64
CA LEU A 243 -11.79 -16.49 -8.29
C LEU A 243 -13.22 -16.29 -7.77
N ARG A 244 -13.90 -15.21 -8.16
CA ARG A 244 -15.31 -15.02 -7.80
C ARG A 244 -16.23 -16.08 -8.37
N ARG A 245 -15.98 -16.56 -9.59
CA ARG A 245 -16.74 -17.69 -10.18
C ARG A 245 -16.51 -18.96 -9.36
N VAL A 246 -15.25 -19.27 -9.05
CA VAL A 246 -14.87 -20.43 -8.24
C VAL A 246 -15.52 -20.38 -6.85
N VAL A 247 -15.45 -19.25 -6.16
CA VAL A 247 -16.06 -19.08 -4.83
C VAL A 247 -17.58 -19.21 -4.91
N ASN A 248 -18.24 -18.72 -5.96
CA ASN A 248 -19.69 -18.90 -6.13
C ASN A 248 -20.08 -20.36 -6.41
N GLU A 249 -19.26 -21.10 -7.17
CA GLU A 249 -19.50 -22.51 -7.51
C GLU A 249 -19.31 -23.46 -6.32
N LEU A 250 -18.46 -23.07 -5.35
CA LEU A 250 -18.12 -23.87 -4.17
C LEU A 250 -19.00 -23.57 -2.94
N ASP A 251 -20.20 -23.01 -3.11
CA ASP A 251 -21.06 -22.50 -2.01
C ASP A 251 -20.27 -21.58 -1.05
N GLY A 252 -19.46 -20.70 -1.63
CA GLY A 252 -18.43 -19.96 -0.93
C GLY A 252 -18.94 -19.01 0.16
N SER A 253 -18.07 -18.79 1.15
CA SER A 253 -18.34 -17.89 2.27
C SER A 253 -18.67 -16.47 1.81
N SER A 254 -19.70 -15.87 2.42
CA SER A 254 -20.07 -14.47 2.21
C SER A 254 -18.92 -13.49 2.48
N VAL A 255 -17.97 -13.88 3.34
CA VAL A 255 -16.75 -13.11 3.64
C VAL A 255 -15.81 -13.07 2.44
N ALA A 256 -15.60 -14.20 1.77
CA ALA A 256 -14.74 -14.28 0.58
C ALA A 256 -15.30 -13.44 -0.58
N LEU A 257 -16.62 -13.49 -0.79
CA LEU A 257 -17.29 -12.69 -1.82
C LEU A 257 -17.19 -11.19 -1.54
N ARG A 258 -17.32 -10.77 -0.28
CA ARG A 258 -17.13 -9.37 0.14
C ARG A 258 -15.68 -8.92 -0.07
N ALA A 259 -14.71 -9.77 0.30
CA ALA A 259 -13.29 -9.50 0.11
C ALA A 259 -12.93 -9.32 -1.38
N LEU A 260 -13.36 -10.25 -2.24
CA LEU A 260 -13.18 -10.16 -3.69
C LEU A 260 -13.87 -8.93 -4.29
N THR A 261 -15.07 -8.59 -3.82
CA THR A 261 -15.80 -7.39 -4.28
C THR A 261 -15.06 -6.11 -3.91
N PHE A 262 -14.53 -6.04 -2.69
CA PHE A 262 -13.73 -4.90 -2.24
C PHE A 262 -12.44 -4.78 -3.06
N HIS A 263 -11.70 -5.89 -3.23
CA HIS A 263 -10.45 -5.89 -4.00
C HIS A 263 -10.68 -5.51 -5.47
N LEU A 264 -11.74 -6.03 -6.08
CA LEU A 264 -12.15 -5.68 -7.44
C LEU A 264 -12.47 -4.17 -7.56
N ALA A 265 -13.20 -3.60 -6.62
CA ALA A 265 -13.52 -2.18 -6.61
C ALA A 265 -12.25 -1.32 -6.52
N VAL A 266 -11.28 -1.72 -5.68
CA VAL A 266 -9.97 -1.05 -5.57
C VAL A 266 -9.20 -1.18 -6.89
N SER A 267 -9.15 -2.37 -7.49
CA SER A 267 -8.44 -2.61 -8.76
C SER A 267 -9.03 -1.81 -9.92
N ILE A 268 -10.36 -1.71 -10.02
CA ILE A 268 -11.04 -0.86 -11.01
C ILE A 268 -10.73 0.63 -10.76
N THR A 269 -10.81 1.07 -9.50
CA THR A 269 -10.49 2.46 -9.13
C THR A 269 -9.04 2.79 -9.48
N TRP A 270 -8.12 1.84 -9.25
CA TRP A 270 -6.71 1.97 -9.62
C TRP A 270 -6.51 2.07 -11.13
N LEU A 271 -7.20 1.25 -11.92
CA LEU A 271 -7.16 1.28 -13.38
C LEU A 271 -7.65 2.62 -13.92
N VAL A 272 -8.81 3.07 -13.48
CA VAL A 272 -9.40 4.36 -13.87
C VAL A 272 -8.50 5.52 -13.46
N GLY A 273 -8.01 5.51 -12.22
CA GLY A 273 -7.08 6.52 -11.71
C GLY A 273 -5.78 6.58 -12.50
N SER A 274 -5.25 5.42 -12.92
CA SER A 274 -4.06 5.32 -13.76
C SER A 274 -4.31 5.91 -15.16
N ALA A 275 -5.43 5.54 -15.80
CA ALA A 275 -5.81 6.09 -17.10
C ALA A 275 -6.02 7.61 -17.07
N MET A 276 -6.71 8.11 -16.04
CA MET A 276 -6.86 9.55 -15.82
C MET A 276 -5.52 10.24 -15.62
N SER A 277 -4.64 9.68 -14.77
CA SER A 277 -3.29 10.20 -14.55
C SER A 277 -2.49 10.26 -15.85
N ALA A 278 -2.62 9.26 -16.73
CA ALA A 278 -1.96 9.27 -18.03
C ALA A 278 -2.45 10.42 -18.93
N MET A 279 -3.76 10.62 -19.03
CA MET A 279 -4.34 11.73 -19.81
C MET A 279 -3.88 13.10 -19.27
N PHE A 280 -3.90 13.28 -17.96
CA PHE A 280 -3.42 14.52 -17.33
C PHE A 280 -1.92 14.73 -17.51
N ALA A 281 -1.11 13.67 -17.42
CA ALA A 281 0.33 13.75 -17.64
C ALA A 281 0.67 14.17 -19.08
N ILE A 282 -0.05 13.65 -20.08
CA ILE A 282 0.11 14.04 -21.49
C ILE A 282 -0.23 15.53 -21.67
N SER A 283 -1.33 15.99 -21.08
CA SER A 283 -1.72 17.40 -21.11
C SER A 283 -0.68 18.31 -20.45
N LEU A 284 -0.16 17.92 -19.29
CA LEU A 284 0.91 18.65 -18.59
C LEU A 284 2.21 18.70 -19.40
N ARG A 285 2.56 17.59 -20.07
CA ARG A 285 3.76 17.52 -20.94
C ARG A 285 3.65 18.46 -22.13
N GLN A 286 2.46 18.63 -22.70
CA GLN A 286 2.23 19.57 -23.79
C GLN A 286 2.34 21.04 -23.35
N GLN A 287 1.98 21.34 -22.10
CA GLN A 287 2.01 22.70 -21.56
C GLN A 287 3.41 23.14 -21.10
N SER A 288 4.30 22.21 -20.73
CA SER A 288 5.61 22.55 -20.13
C SER A 288 6.69 21.48 -20.41
N PRO A 289 7.18 21.36 -21.66
CA PRO A 289 8.11 20.30 -22.05
C PRO A 289 9.48 20.37 -21.34
N GLU A 290 9.97 21.57 -21.05
CA GLU A 290 11.25 21.82 -20.36
C GLU A 290 11.26 21.24 -18.93
N LEU A 291 10.09 21.21 -18.30
CA LEU A 291 9.89 20.78 -16.91
C LEU A 291 9.94 19.24 -16.78
N LEU A 292 9.67 18.53 -17.88
CA LEU A 292 9.70 17.07 -17.93
C LEU A 292 11.14 16.54 -18.07
N ALA A 293 11.99 17.23 -18.83
CA ALA A 293 13.40 16.88 -18.98
C ALA A 293 14.13 16.92 -17.63
N TYR A 294 13.91 17.99 -16.85
CA TYR A 294 14.55 18.13 -15.53
C TYR A 294 14.03 17.19 -14.44
N ILE A 295 12.77 16.72 -14.51
CA ILE A 295 12.17 15.85 -13.48
C ILE A 295 12.33 14.35 -13.80
N LEU A 296 12.49 13.97 -15.07
CA LEU A 296 12.67 12.57 -15.48
C LEU A 296 14.14 12.16 -15.67
N ASP A 297 15.06 13.09 -15.94
CA ASP A 297 16.51 12.80 -16.08
C ASP A 297 17.26 12.75 -14.73
N VAL A 298 16.57 13.00 -13.61
CA VAL A 298 17.08 12.84 -12.22
C VAL A 298 16.34 11.69 -11.52
#